data_AF-A0A8T4JU02-F1
#
_entry.id   AF-A0A8T4JU02-F1
#
_cell.length_a   1.000
_cell.length_b   1.000
_cell.length_c   1.000
_cell.angle_alpha   90.00
_cell.angle_beta   90.00
_cell.angle_gamma   90.00
#
_symmetry.space_group_name_H-M   'P 1'
#
loop_
_entity.id
_entity.type
_entity.pdbx_description
1 polymer ?
#
loop_
_entity_poly.entity_id
_entity_poly.type
_entity_poly.pdbx_seq_one_letter_code
_entity_poly.pdbx_strand_id
1 'polypeptide(L)'
;MKNNLSVYEEKQVSRFLYELYLLWGGTLEESECIGEGWIVYLDGKEKYQYDIGDVDYWDYVQTNVKEKFADLKRIRNEKISLESRMSLNQRIPGTEEEIGIFFPGKTGNFENSIVLWDYAKRLGSLKYAILRLMCAREEDYDIQHILHLSEEEYYRLKRELRNDFLNYVNCQ
;
A
#
# COMPACT_ATOMS: atom_id res chain seq x y z
N MET A 1 28.53 6.68 -23.53
CA MET A 1 27.59 7.71 -24.03
C MET A 1 27.75 8.96 -23.17
N LYS A 2 27.85 10.15 -23.77
CA LYS A 2 27.84 11.41 -23.01
C LYS A 2 26.39 11.76 -22.65
N ASN A 3 25.86 11.17 -21.58
CA ASN A 3 24.57 11.54 -20.99
C ASN A 3 24.75 12.83 -20.17
N ASN A 4 24.89 13.97 -20.85
CA ASN A 4 24.85 15.25 -20.16
C ASN A 4 23.39 15.72 -20.14
N LEU A 5 22.70 15.47 -19.03
CA LEU A 5 21.47 16.21 -18.70
C LEU A 5 21.83 17.69 -18.60
N SER A 6 20.96 18.56 -19.10
CA SER A 6 21.12 19.98 -18.81
C SER A 6 20.83 20.24 -17.34
N VAL A 7 21.46 21.26 -16.74
CA VAL A 7 21.15 21.68 -15.36
C VAL A 7 19.67 22.04 -15.18
N TYR A 8 19.04 22.53 -16.25
CA TYR A 8 17.60 22.81 -16.27
C TYR A 8 16.79 21.52 -16.14
N GLU A 9 17.10 20.54 -16.98
CA GLU A 9 16.45 19.24 -17.01
C GLU A 9 16.61 18.51 -15.67
N GLU A 10 17.81 18.51 -15.11
CA GLU A 10 18.10 17.91 -13.82
C GLU A 10 17.21 18.49 -12.71
N LYS A 11 17.02 19.81 -12.69
CA LYS A 11 16.16 20.49 -11.73
C LYS A 11 14.68 20.18 -11.94
N GLN A 12 14.22 20.11 -13.19
CA GLN A 12 12.82 19.78 -13.48
C GLN A 12 12.49 18.36 -13.04
N VAL A 13 13.34 17.39 -13.42
CA VAL A 13 13.14 15.98 -13.04
C VAL A 13 13.24 15.80 -11.53
N SER A 14 14.25 16.38 -10.86
CA SER A 14 14.37 16.28 -9.41
C SER A 14 13.14 16.83 -8.68
N ARG A 15 12.65 17.99 -9.12
CA ARG A 15 11.46 18.60 -8.53
C ARG A 15 10.22 17.73 -8.76
N PHE A 16 10.04 17.25 -9.98
CA PHE A 16 8.92 16.39 -10.34
C PHE A 16 8.91 15.09 -9.52
N LEU A 17 10.05 14.39 -9.42
CA LEU A 17 10.18 13.17 -8.62
C LEU A 17 9.93 13.42 -7.14
N TYR A 18 10.38 14.56 -6.61
CA TYR A 18 10.10 14.97 -5.23
C TYR A 18 8.62 15.22 -4.99
N GLU A 19 7.93 15.91 -5.91
CA GLU A 19 6.48 16.10 -5.83
C GLU A 19 5.72 14.76 -5.89
N LEU A 20 6.17 13.80 -6.72
CA LEU A 20 5.62 12.44 -6.73
C LEU A 20 5.88 11.69 -5.43
N TYR A 21 7.08 11.82 -4.85
CA TYR A 21 7.40 11.22 -3.56
C TYR A 21 6.51 11.78 -2.43
N LEU A 22 6.29 13.10 -2.38
CA LEU A 22 5.41 13.70 -1.37
C LEU A 22 3.98 13.16 -1.45
N LEU A 23 3.49 12.87 -2.67
CA LEU A 23 2.13 12.38 -2.88
C LEU A 23 2.00 10.86 -2.75
N TRP A 24 3.03 10.09 -3.12
CA TRP A 24 2.93 8.63 -3.30
C TRP A 24 4.00 7.83 -2.55
N GLY A 25 5.05 8.46 -2.04
CA GLY A 25 6.14 7.81 -1.29
C GLY A 25 5.69 7.28 0.06
N GLY A 26 4.83 8.02 0.77
CA GLY A 26 4.28 7.61 2.06
C GLY A 26 5.37 7.34 3.09
N THR A 27 5.53 6.09 3.51
CA THR A 27 6.52 5.67 4.52
C THR A 27 7.87 5.26 3.93
N LEU A 28 8.01 5.19 2.60
CA LEU A 28 9.26 4.81 1.93
C LEU A 28 10.37 5.83 2.20
N GLU A 29 11.62 5.38 2.12
CA GLU A 29 12.75 6.29 2.25
C GLU A 29 12.82 7.22 1.03
N GLU A 30 12.95 8.53 1.28
CA GLU A 30 13.03 9.55 0.23
C GLU A 30 14.17 9.25 -0.76
N SER A 31 15.36 8.94 -0.25
CA SER A 31 16.55 8.71 -1.07
C SER A 31 16.36 7.53 -2.04
N GLU A 32 15.71 6.46 -1.59
CA GLU A 32 15.37 5.27 -2.36
C GLU A 32 14.32 5.60 -3.43
N CYS A 33 13.27 6.33 -3.07
CA CYS A 33 12.22 6.74 -4.00
C CYS A 33 12.76 7.65 -5.11
N ILE A 34 13.55 8.66 -4.75
CA ILE A 34 14.15 9.57 -5.71
C ILE A 34 15.13 8.84 -6.62
N GLY A 35 15.95 7.93 -6.07
CA GLY A 35 16.87 7.10 -6.85
C GLY A 35 16.16 6.21 -7.88
N GLU A 36 15.12 5.49 -7.46
CA GLU A 36 14.32 4.65 -8.35
C GLU A 36 13.55 5.47 -9.40
N GLY A 37 13.06 6.65 -9.02
CA GLY A 37 12.45 7.60 -9.94
C GLY A 37 13.41 8.05 -11.05
N TRP A 38 14.66 8.31 -10.70
CA TRP A 38 15.72 8.64 -11.65
C TRP A 38 16.04 7.49 -12.60
N ILE A 39 16.06 6.25 -12.10
CA ILE A 39 16.26 5.06 -12.95
C ILE A 39 15.15 4.98 -13.98
N VAL A 40 13.88 5.09 -13.58
CA VAL A 40 12.73 5.07 -14.50
C VAL A 40 12.82 6.17 -15.56
N TYR A 41 13.18 7.40 -15.15
CA TYR A 41 13.33 8.52 -16.08
C TYR A 41 14.44 8.28 -17.11
N LEU A 42 15.61 7.82 -16.67
CA LEU A 42 16.74 7.57 -17.57
C LEU A 42 16.48 6.39 -18.51
N ASP A 43 15.83 5.34 -18.01
CA ASP A 43 15.48 4.15 -18.78
C ASP A 43 14.40 4.45 -19.84
N GLY A 44 13.47 5.35 -19.53
CA GLY A 44 12.51 5.92 -20.50
C GLY A 44 13.22 6.73 -21.59
N LYS A 45 14.19 7.56 -21.19
CA LYS A 45 14.97 8.42 -22.10
C LYS A 45 15.79 7.62 -23.10
N GLU A 46 16.25 6.42 -22.75
CA GLU A 46 16.94 5.54 -23.69
C GLU A 46 15.99 4.85 -24.69
N LYS A 47 14.73 4.64 -24.32
CA LYS A 47 13.74 3.88 -25.11
C LYS A 47 12.90 4.76 -26.05
N TYR A 48 12.73 6.04 -25.73
CA TYR A 48 11.90 6.99 -26.48
C TYR A 48 12.74 8.15 -27.02
N GLN A 49 12.46 8.59 -28.26
CA GLN A 49 12.82 9.95 -28.66
C GLN A 49 11.88 10.89 -27.91
N TYR A 50 12.38 11.61 -26.92
CA TYR A 50 11.59 12.56 -26.13
C TYR A 50 12.21 13.97 -26.18
N ASP A 51 11.36 14.96 -25.94
CA ASP A 51 11.72 16.33 -25.59
C ASP A 51 11.25 16.62 -24.17
N ILE A 52 11.94 17.50 -23.44
CA ILE A 52 11.57 17.87 -22.07
C ILE A 52 10.20 18.54 -21.98
N GLY A 53 9.71 19.13 -23.08
CA GLY A 53 8.37 19.69 -23.18
C GLY A 53 7.26 18.66 -23.49
N ASP A 54 7.62 17.40 -23.68
CA ASP A 54 6.67 16.36 -24.10
C ASP A 54 5.81 15.87 -22.92
N VAL A 55 4.53 16.25 -22.95
CA VAL A 55 3.56 15.90 -21.91
C VAL A 55 3.34 14.39 -21.84
N ASP A 56 3.29 13.70 -22.99
CA ASP A 56 3.05 12.25 -23.03
C ASP A 56 4.21 11.49 -22.37
N TYR A 57 5.43 12.01 -22.52
CA TYR A 57 6.60 11.45 -21.85
C TYR A 57 6.54 11.64 -20.33
N TRP A 58 6.11 12.81 -19.84
CA TRP A 58 5.96 13.02 -18.40
C TRP A 58 4.84 12.16 -17.78
N ASP A 59 3.76 11.91 -18.51
CA ASP A 59 2.70 10.99 -18.09
C ASP A 59 3.20 9.54 -18.06
N TYR A 60 4.02 9.14 -19.05
CA TYR A 60 4.70 7.85 -19.03
C TYR A 60 5.62 7.72 -17.81
N VAL A 61 6.48 8.70 -17.55
CA VAL A 61 7.39 8.68 -16.39
C VAL A 61 6.57 8.64 -15.09
N GLN A 62 5.52 9.45 -14.98
CA GLN A 62 4.64 9.46 -13.80
C GLN A 62 4.06 8.07 -13.51
N THR A 63 3.50 7.42 -14.53
CA THR A 63 2.86 6.11 -14.41
C THR A 63 3.87 5.07 -13.93
N ASN A 64 5.04 5.00 -14.57
CA ASN A 64 6.05 4.00 -14.23
C ASN A 64 6.70 4.26 -12.85
N VAL A 65 6.90 5.52 -12.47
CA VAL A 65 7.41 5.86 -11.12
C VAL A 65 6.41 5.45 -10.04
N LYS A 66 5.11 5.68 -10.27
CA LYS A 66 4.06 5.24 -9.35
C LYS A 66 4.01 3.72 -9.20
N GLU A 67 4.08 2.99 -10.32
CA GLU A 67 4.17 1.52 -10.29
C GLU A 67 5.40 1.05 -9.51
N LYS A 68 6.54 1.71 -9.71
CA LYS A 68 7.76 1.40 -8.98
C LYS A 68 7.63 1.62 -7.48
N PHE A 69 7.00 2.72 -7.05
CA PHE A 69 6.72 2.96 -5.63
C PHE A 69 5.78 1.92 -5.05
N ALA A 70 4.76 1.51 -5.79
CA ALA A 70 3.86 0.44 -5.36
C ALA A 70 4.61 -0.90 -5.17
N ASP A 71 5.55 -1.22 -6.08
CA ASP A 71 6.41 -2.39 -5.94
C ASP A 71 7.37 -2.31 -4.76
N LEU A 72 7.99 -1.16 -4.51
CA LEU A 72 8.84 -0.95 -3.32
C LEU A 72 8.04 -1.17 -2.03
N LYS A 73 6.83 -0.59 -1.94
CA LYS A 73 5.93 -0.82 -0.81
C LYS A 73 5.57 -2.29 -0.67
N ARG A 74 5.30 -2.99 -1.78
CA ARG A 74 5.00 -4.42 -1.78
C ARG A 74 6.17 -5.24 -1.24
N ILE A 75 7.39 -5.03 -1.75
CA ILE A 75 8.61 -5.73 -1.29
C ILE A 75 8.86 -5.46 0.19
N ARG A 76 8.71 -4.20 0.62
CA ARG A 76 8.88 -3.83 2.02
C ARG A 76 7.83 -4.51 2.92
N ASN A 77 6.56 -4.53 2.50
CA ASN A 77 5.49 -5.18 3.24
C ASN A 77 5.65 -6.71 3.27
N GLU A 78 6.16 -7.33 2.20
CA GLU A 78 6.53 -8.75 2.18
C GLU A 78 7.66 -9.06 3.18
N LYS A 79 8.69 -8.20 3.26
CA LYS A 79 9.77 -8.32 4.25
C LYS A 79 9.28 -8.09 5.68
N ILE A 80 8.48 -7.05 5.92
CA ILE A 80 7.86 -6.78 7.23
C ILE A 80 6.90 -7.90 7.63
N SER A 81 6.18 -8.53 6.70
CA SER A 81 5.34 -9.70 6.94
C SER A 81 6.14 -10.90 7.49
N LEU A 82 7.42 -11.04 7.14
CA LEU A 82 8.28 -12.10 7.68
C LEU A 82 8.76 -11.79 9.11
N GLU A 83 8.86 -10.51 9.49
CA GLU A 83 9.43 -10.06 10.77
C GLU A 83 8.38 -9.58 11.80
N SER A 84 7.18 -9.21 11.37
CA SER A 84 6.12 -8.65 12.20
C SER A 84 5.14 -9.71 12.69
N ARG A 85 4.92 -9.75 14.02
CA ARG A 85 3.98 -10.63 14.74
C ARG A 85 2.48 -10.36 14.44
N MET A 86 2.15 -9.61 13.38
CA MET A 86 0.78 -9.26 12.97
C MET A 86 0.58 -9.35 11.46
N SER A 87 1.23 -10.32 10.79
CA SER A 87 0.95 -10.61 9.39
C SER A 87 -0.41 -11.30 9.25
N LEU A 88 -1.18 -10.96 8.22
CA LEU A 88 -2.36 -11.74 7.79
C LEU A 88 -1.97 -13.18 7.42
N ASN A 89 -0.68 -13.47 7.24
CA ASN A 89 -0.14 -14.80 7.02
C ASN A 89 0.20 -15.52 8.35
N GLN A 90 -0.18 -14.95 9.49
CA GLN A 90 -0.01 -15.60 10.77
C GLN A 90 -0.98 -16.78 10.88
N ARG A 91 -0.45 -17.93 11.29
CA ARG A 91 -1.25 -19.12 11.57
C ARG A 91 -2.13 -18.90 12.80
N ILE A 92 -3.39 -19.30 12.72
CA ILE A 92 -4.30 -19.32 13.86
C ILE A 92 -3.77 -20.39 14.84
N PRO A 93 -3.55 -20.04 16.12
CA PRO A 93 -3.04 -21.00 17.11
C PRO A 93 -3.93 -22.25 17.18
N GLY A 94 -3.35 -23.42 16.93
CA GLY A 94 -4.08 -24.70 16.91
C GLY A 94 -4.52 -25.18 15.51
N THR A 95 -4.23 -24.43 14.45
CA THR A 95 -4.50 -24.82 13.06
C THR A 95 -3.28 -24.61 12.16
N GLU A 96 -3.28 -25.21 10.97
CA GLU A 96 -2.31 -24.87 9.91
C GLU A 96 -2.75 -23.65 9.06
N GLU A 97 -3.90 -23.05 9.39
CA GLU A 97 -4.56 -22.03 8.57
C GLU A 97 -4.08 -20.61 8.91
N GLU A 98 -3.89 -19.80 7.88
CA GLU A 98 -3.54 -18.38 8.00
C GLU A 98 -4.80 -17.51 8.08
N ILE A 99 -4.76 -16.39 8.80
CA ILE A 99 -5.85 -15.40 8.85
C ILE A 99 -6.23 -14.90 7.43
N GLY A 100 -5.27 -14.88 6.51
CA GLY A 100 -5.43 -14.48 5.12
C GLY A 100 -6.33 -15.39 4.28
N ILE A 101 -6.65 -16.60 4.75
CA ILE A 101 -7.53 -17.57 4.05
C ILE A 101 -8.97 -17.08 3.95
N PHE A 102 -9.42 -16.21 4.87
CA PHE A 102 -10.76 -15.65 4.85
C PHE A 102 -10.94 -14.50 3.85
N PHE A 103 -9.84 -13.99 3.27
CA PHE A 103 -9.91 -12.96 2.25
C PHE A 103 -9.98 -13.58 0.84
N PRO A 104 -10.96 -13.17 0.03
CA PRO A 104 -11.26 -13.83 -1.25
C PRO A 104 -10.12 -13.74 -2.26
N GLY A 105 -9.25 -12.74 -2.13
CA GLY A 105 -8.07 -12.57 -2.99
C GLY A 105 -6.99 -13.64 -2.82
N LYS A 106 -7.05 -14.50 -1.78
CA LYS A 106 -6.01 -15.49 -1.50
C LYS A 106 -6.43 -16.95 -1.77
N THR A 107 -7.71 -17.29 -1.58
CA THR A 107 -8.20 -18.68 -1.60
C THR A 107 -9.33 -18.95 -2.60
N GLY A 108 -9.94 -17.90 -3.17
CA GLY A 108 -11.06 -18.05 -4.10
C GLY A 108 -12.36 -18.60 -3.46
N ASN A 109 -12.42 -18.73 -2.13
CA ASN A 109 -13.59 -19.20 -1.40
C ASN A 109 -14.52 -18.01 -1.08
N PHE A 110 -15.42 -17.73 -2.02
CA PHE A 110 -16.31 -16.57 -2.03
C PHE A 110 -17.33 -16.62 -0.88
N GLU A 111 -17.84 -17.81 -0.57
CA GLU A 111 -18.85 -18.05 0.45
C GLU A 111 -18.35 -17.64 1.84
N ASN A 112 -17.14 -18.07 2.22
CA ASN A 112 -16.53 -17.69 3.49
C ASN A 112 -16.23 -16.19 3.57
N SER A 113 -15.89 -15.56 2.44
CA SER A 113 -15.71 -14.11 2.41
C SER A 113 -17.02 -13.35 2.67
N ILE A 114 -18.14 -13.82 2.13
CA ILE A 114 -19.46 -13.22 2.38
C ILE A 114 -19.83 -13.33 3.85
N VAL A 115 -19.62 -14.49 4.47
CA VAL A 115 -19.95 -14.70 5.89
C VAL A 115 -19.10 -13.79 6.78
N LEU A 116 -17.80 -13.64 6.47
CA LEU A 116 -16.92 -12.69 7.17
C LEU A 116 -17.41 -11.25 7.04
N TRP A 117 -17.81 -10.82 5.84
CA TRP A 117 -18.30 -9.47 5.61
C TRP A 117 -19.68 -9.21 6.24
N ASP A 118 -20.55 -10.22 6.29
CA ASP A 118 -21.83 -10.14 7.01
C ASP A 118 -21.58 -10.01 8.53
N TYR A 119 -20.66 -10.80 9.09
CA TYR A 119 -20.24 -10.68 10.48
C TYR A 119 -19.66 -9.28 10.77
N ALA A 120 -18.73 -8.82 9.95
CA ALA A 120 -18.12 -7.49 10.07
C ALA A 120 -19.15 -6.36 10.02
N LYS A 121 -20.19 -6.49 9.18
CA LYS A 121 -21.28 -5.51 9.10
C LYS A 121 -22.11 -5.47 10.38
N ARG A 122 -22.30 -6.60 11.07
CA ARG A 122 -23.01 -6.69 12.35
C ARG A 122 -22.23 -6.11 13.53
N LEU A 123 -20.90 -5.99 13.42
CA LEU A 123 -20.05 -5.37 14.45
C LEU A 123 -20.19 -3.83 14.52
N GLY A 124 -20.81 -3.21 13.52
CA GLY A 124 -21.10 -1.78 13.48
C GLY A 124 -20.45 -1.06 12.29
N SER A 125 -21.06 0.06 11.88
CA SER A 125 -20.69 0.81 10.68
C SER A 125 -19.25 1.33 10.69
N LEU A 126 -18.75 1.78 11.85
CA LEU A 126 -17.41 2.33 12.00
C LEU A 126 -16.33 1.24 11.90
N LYS A 127 -16.54 0.11 12.61
CA LYS A 127 -15.68 -1.08 12.55
C LYS A 127 -15.62 -1.66 11.14
N TYR A 128 -16.78 -1.74 10.48
CA TYR A 128 -16.89 -2.17 9.09
C TYR A 128 -16.14 -1.24 8.12
N ALA A 129 -16.24 0.08 8.31
CA ALA A 129 -15.52 1.05 7.48
C ALA A 129 -14.00 0.92 7.61
N ILE A 130 -13.49 0.78 8.84
CA ILE A 130 -12.06 0.50 9.11
C ILE A 130 -11.64 -0.77 8.37
N LEU A 131 -12.40 -1.85 8.51
CA LEU A 131 -12.12 -3.13 7.83
C LEU A 131 -12.04 -3.01 6.32
N ARG A 132 -12.98 -2.28 5.69
CA ARG A 132 -12.94 -2.07 4.24
C ARG A 132 -11.68 -1.33 3.81
N LEU A 133 -11.29 -0.28 4.53
CA LEU A 133 -10.11 0.50 4.18
C LEU A 133 -8.83 -0.32 4.41
N MET A 134 -8.77 -1.11 5.49
CA MET A 134 -7.69 -2.07 5.70
C MET A 134 -7.62 -3.12 4.58
N CYS A 135 -8.77 -3.61 4.10
CA CYS A 135 -8.82 -4.55 2.97
C CYS A 135 -8.40 -3.91 1.65
N ALA A 136 -8.65 -2.61 1.48
CA ALA A 136 -8.18 -1.82 0.36
C ALA A 136 -6.66 -1.50 0.44
N ARG A 137 -5.98 -1.97 1.51
CA ARG A 137 -4.55 -1.75 1.79
C ARG A 137 -4.20 -0.28 2.06
N GLU A 138 -5.14 0.48 2.61
CA GLU A 138 -4.88 1.82 3.12
C GLU A 138 -4.04 1.75 4.41
N GLU A 139 -3.15 2.71 4.61
CA GLU A 139 -2.28 2.78 5.80
C GLU A 139 -3.06 3.26 7.02
N ASP A 140 -2.61 2.89 8.23
CA ASP A 140 -3.26 3.25 9.49
C ASP A 140 -3.46 4.78 9.65
N TYR A 141 -2.55 5.58 9.12
CA TYR A 141 -2.63 7.05 9.12
C TYR A 141 -3.73 7.57 8.18
N ASP A 142 -3.80 7.02 6.97
CA ASP A 142 -4.80 7.42 5.97
C ASP A 142 -6.20 7.00 6.42
N ILE A 143 -6.34 5.83 7.04
CA ILE A 143 -7.61 5.36 7.62
C ILE A 143 -8.08 6.31 8.73
N GLN A 144 -7.18 6.73 9.62
CA GLN A 144 -7.49 7.71 10.67
C GLN A 144 -7.97 9.03 10.07
N HIS A 145 -7.28 9.52 9.04
CA HIS A 145 -7.61 10.77 8.38
C HIS A 145 -8.95 10.70 7.62
N ILE A 146 -9.21 9.60 6.89
CA ILE A 146 -10.43 9.37 6.11
C ILE A 146 -11.66 9.24 7.02
N LEU A 147 -11.50 8.57 8.15
CA LEU A 147 -12.60 8.32 9.10
C LEU A 147 -12.70 9.40 10.18
N HIS A 148 -11.84 10.42 10.14
CA HIS A 148 -11.74 11.48 11.15
C HIS A 148 -11.65 10.92 12.58
N LEU A 149 -10.86 9.87 12.76
CA LEU A 149 -10.64 9.21 14.04
C LEU A 149 -9.41 9.77 14.73
N SER A 150 -9.48 9.94 16.04
CA SER A 150 -8.28 10.15 16.85
C SER A 150 -7.45 8.86 16.92
N GLU A 151 -6.15 9.01 17.16
CA GLU A 151 -5.22 7.89 17.28
C GLU A 151 -5.67 6.90 18.36
N GLU A 152 -6.09 7.40 19.53
CA GLU A 152 -6.58 6.59 20.64
C GLU A 152 -7.85 5.79 20.27
N GLU A 153 -8.79 6.43 19.59
CA GLU A 153 -10.04 5.78 19.16
C GLU A 153 -9.78 4.73 18.09
N TYR A 154 -8.91 5.02 17.13
CA TYR A 154 -8.53 4.07 16.09
C TYR A 154 -7.89 2.82 16.68
N TYR A 155 -6.89 2.97 17.55
CA TYR A 155 -6.23 1.81 18.17
C TYR A 155 -7.11 1.06 19.17
N ARG A 156 -8.08 1.72 19.80
CA ARG A 156 -9.11 1.05 20.60
C ARG A 156 -9.99 0.17 19.71
N LEU A 157 -10.54 0.73 18.64
CA LEU A 157 -11.40 0.02 17.67
C LEU A 157 -10.66 -1.13 16.98
N LYS A 158 -9.37 -0.94 16.65
CA LYS A 158 -8.51 -1.97 16.08
C LYS A 158 -8.29 -3.14 17.05
N ARG A 159 -8.13 -2.86 18.34
CA ARG A 159 -8.05 -3.90 19.39
C ARG A 159 -9.37 -4.65 19.58
N GLU A 160 -10.49 -3.94 19.58
CA GLU A 160 -11.81 -4.57 19.64
C GLU A 160 -12.06 -5.47 18.43
N LEU A 161 -11.80 -4.98 17.21
CA LEU A 161 -11.90 -5.76 15.97
C LEU A 161 -11.08 -7.04 16.04
N ARG A 162 -9.87 -6.98 16.58
CA ARG A 162 -9.03 -8.17 16.79
C ARG A 162 -9.71 -9.20 17.70
N ASN A 163 -10.28 -8.77 18.83
CA ASN A 163 -10.98 -9.66 19.74
C ASN A 163 -12.25 -10.23 19.11
N ASP A 164 -12.99 -9.42 18.35
CA ASP A 164 -14.19 -9.82 17.63
C ASP A 164 -13.86 -10.93 16.60
N PHE A 165 -12.78 -10.78 15.83
CA PHE A 165 -12.33 -11.83 14.90
C PHE A 165 -11.78 -13.07 15.59
N LEU A 166 -11.07 -12.94 16.71
CA LEU A 166 -10.63 -14.09 17.49
C LEU A 166 -11.83 -14.89 18.02
N ASN A 167 -12.89 -14.21 18.46
CA ASN A 167 -14.13 -14.86 18.86
C ASN A 167 -14.82 -15.55 17.68
N TYR A 168 -14.87 -14.90 16.52
CA TYR A 168 -15.44 -15.49 15.30
C TYR A 168 -14.74 -16.80 14.89
N VAL A 169 -13.41 -16.83 14.98
CA VAL A 169 -12.60 -18.02 14.63
C VAL A 169 -12.69 -19.11 15.70
N ASN A 170 -12.69 -18.75 16.99
CA ASN A 170 -12.78 -19.74 18.08
C ASN A 170 -14.20 -20.30 18.33
N CYS A 171 -15.23 -19.71 17.71
CA CYS A 171 -16.60 -20.21 17.77
C CYS A 171 -16.97 -21.17 16.63
N GLN A 172 -16.02 -21.54 15.77
CA GLN A 172 -16.11 -22.67 14.85
C GLN A 172 -15.48 -23.92 15.46
#